data_AF-A0A960SQG4-F1
#
_entry.id   AF-A0A960SQG4-F1
#
_cell.length_a   1.000
_cell.length_b   1.000
_cell.length_c   1.000
_cell.angle_alpha   90.00
_cell.angle_beta   90.00
_cell.angle_gamma   90.00
#
_symmetry.space_group_name_H-M   'P 1'
#
loop_
_entity.id
_entity.type
_entity.pdbx_description
1 polymer ?
#
loop_
_entity_poly.entity_id
_entity_poly.type
_entity_poly.pdbx_seq_one_letter_code
_entity_poly.pdbx_strand_id
1 'polypeptide(L)'
;MSKRTDNERPGATPGDERDDLLIVDDPGSGEEVEQYGEDVIGRAFKWSLVILAVIVAGGAGAFFYLKRTPAVAPQQLTEVTAPKAPPSAVNDIPAVRFTDITAASGITFVHNNGAYGDKLLPESMGGGVAFLDYDADGDPDLFFANSCDWPWHEPAGGNPSRLALYANDGTGRFSDVTPGSGLDVSVYAQGCAVGD
;
A
#
# COMPACT_ATOMS: atom_id res chain seq x y z
N MET A 1 10.58 49.69 -56.75
CA MET A 1 11.35 48.98 -57.79
C MET A 1 11.91 47.72 -57.16
N SER A 2 11.51 46.54 -57.67
CA SER A 2 12.05 45.19 -57.38
C SER A 2 11.85 44.60 -55.98
N LYS A 3 11.46 43.33 -55.77
CA LYS A 3 10.71 42.31 -56.52
C LYS A 3 10.43 41.18 -55.49
N ARG A 4 9.18 40.72 -55.38
CA ARG A 4 8.78 39.42 -54.80
C ARG A 4 9.23 38.30 -55.74
N THR A 5 9.43 37.09 -55.20
CA THR A 5 8.65 35.89 -55.59
C THR A 5 8.98 34.73 -54.66
N ASP A 6 7.94 34.27 -53.95
CA ASP A 6 7.80 32.91 -53.42
C ASP A 6 7.70 31.91 -54.59
N ASN A 7 8.09 30.65 -54.38
CA ASN A 7 7.80 29.59 -55.35
C ASN A 7 7.32 28.31 -54.65
N GLU A 8 6.06 27.99 -54.91
CA GLU A 8 5.33 26.78 -54.53
C GLU A 8 5.78 25.58 -55.36
N ARG A 9 5.53 24.35 -54.85
CA ARG A 9 5.58 23.10 -55.62
C ARG A 9 4.17 22.52 -55.77
N PRO A 10 3.73 22.18 -56.99
CA PRO A 10 2.61 21.27 -57.20
C PRO A 10 3.08 19.87 -57.66
N GLY A 11 2.26 18.86 -57.41
CA GLY A 11 2.54 17.45 -57.67
C GLY A 11 1.99 16.88 -58.99
N ALA A 12 1.77 15.55 -58.95
CA ALA A 12 1.08 14.63 -59.86
C ALA A 12 1.94 13.74 -60.80
N THR A 13 1.66 12.44 -60.71
CA THR A 13 2.03 11.31 -61.58
C THR A 13 1.17 11.28 -62.86
N PRO A 14 1.56 10.51 -63.91
CA PRO A 14 0.83 9.27 -64.25
C PRO A 14 1.69 8.17 -64.93
N GLY A 15 1.14 6.96 -65.10
CA GLY A 15 1.81 5.78 -65.68
C GLY A 15 1.41 5.39 -67.11
N ASP A 16 1.97 4.24 -67.52
CA ASP A 16 1.47 3.18 -68.45
C ASP A 16 2.28 2.85 -69.75
N GLU A 17 2.89 1.64 -69.71
CA GLU A 17 3.00 0.51 -70.67
C GLU A 17 3.68 0.45 -72.09
N ARG A 18 4.45 -0.68 -72.28
CA ARG A 18 4.69 -1.60 -73.46
C ARG A 18 5.70 -1.15 -74.57
N ASP A 19 6.50 -1.95 -75.28
CA ASP A 19 6.77 -3.40 -75.47
C ASP A 19 8.10 -3.61 -76.28
N ASP A 20 8.56 -4.88 -76.39
CA ASP A 20 9.34 -5.52 -77.50
C ASP A 20 10.88 -5.79 -77.47
N LEU A 21 11.19 -7.07 -77.17
CA LEU A 21 12.03 -8.07 -77.89
C LEU A 21 13.22 -7.68 -78.81
N LEU A 22 14.39 -8.33 -78.62
CA LEU A 22 14.96 -9.34 -79.56
C LEU A 22 16.31 -9.97 -79.12
N ILE A 23 16.41 -11.25 -79.47
CA ILE A 23 17.45 -12.31 -79.35
C ILE A 23 18.65 -12.04 -80.30
N VAL A 24 19.88 -12.58 -80.09
CA VAL A 24 20.52 -13.77 -80.78
C VAL A 24 22.02 -14.02 -80.44
N ASP A 25 22.36 -15.31 -80.23
CA ASP A 25 23.56 -16.16 -80.54
C ASP A 25 24.98 -15.83 -80.02
N ASP A 26 25.89 -16.78 -79.70
CA ASP A 26 26.27 -18.08 -80.33
C ASP A 26 27.15 -18.95 -79.35
N PRO A 27 27.58 -20.23 -79.59
CA PRO A 27 27.55 -21.30 -78.59
C PRO A 27 28.92 -22.02 -78.39
N GLY A 28 28.92 -23.11 -77.60
CA GLY A 28 29.81 -24.26 -77.85
C GLY A 28 30.75 -24.71 -76.71
N SER A 29 30.39 -25.80 -76.03
CA SER A 29 31.23 -26.99 -75.76
C SER A 29 30.44 -27.98 -74.88
N GLY A 30 30.21 -29.20 -75.38
CA GLY A 30 29.41 -30.23 -74.69
C GLY A 30 30.14 -30.96 -73.57
N GLU A 31 29.38 -31.66 -72.72
CA GLU A 31 29.54 -33.09 -72.39
C GLU A 31 28.54 -33.51 -71.29
N GLU A 32 27.87 -34.63 -71.56
CA GLU A 32 27.38 -35.70 -70.66
C GLU A 32 26.43 -35.40 -69.48
N VAL A 33 25.25 -36.04 -69.54
CA VAL A 33 24.21 -36.06 -68.51
C VAL A 33 24.56 -37.12 -67.45
N GLU A 34 24.86 -36.69 -66.23
CA GLU A 34 25.06 -37.58 -65.07
C GLU A 34 23.80 -37.62 -64.19
N GLN A 35 23.11 -38.75 -64.26
CA GLN A 35 21.92 -39.09 -63.49
C GLN A 35 22.33 -39.49 -62.05
N TYR A 36 22.09 -38.62 -61.06
CA TYR A 36 22.23 -38.98 -59.64
C TYR A 36 21.24 -38.21 -58.74
N GLY A 37 20.33 -38.94 -58.05
CA GLY A 37 19.82 -38.48 -56.76
C GLY A 37 18.33 -38.63 -56.40
N GLU A 38 17.55 -39.53 -56.98
CA GLU A 38 16.18 -39.83 -56.46
C GLU A 38 16.18 -40.43 -55.02
N ASP A 39 17.33 -40.93 -54.54
CA ASP A 39 17.47 -41.59 -53.23
C ASP A 39 17.47 -40.62 -52.04
N VAL A 40 17.81 -39.36 -52.27
CA VAL A 40 18.00 -38.35 -51.21
C VAL A 40 16.66 -37.85 -50.66
N ILE A 41 15.67 -37.69 -51.55
CA ILE A 41 14.34 -37.17 -51.18
C ILE A 41 13.57 -38.19 -50.33
N GLY A 42 13.60 -39.48 -50.71
CA GLY A 42 12.95 -40.55 -49.95
C GLY A 42 13.56 -40.77 -48.57
N ARG A 43 14.88 -40.59 -48.44
CA ARG A 43 15.59 -40.68 -47.15
C ARG A 43 15.26 -39.47 -46.27
N ALA A 44 15.27 -38.25 -46.81
CA ALA A 44 14.92 -37.04 -46.08
C ALA A 44 13.47 -37.05 -45.55
N PHE A 45 12.52 -37.58 -46.32
CA PHE A 45 11.12 -37.69 -45.88
C PHE A 45 10.94 -38.69 -44.73
N LYS A 46 11.65 -39.83 -44.78
CA LYS A 46 11.67 -40.83 -43.70
C LYS A 46 12.29 -40.25 -42.42
N TRP A 47 13.40 -39.53 -42.53
CA TRP A 47 14.01 -38.86 -41.38
C TRP A 47 13.12 -37.75 -40.80
N SER A 48 12.40 -37.03 -41.64
CA SER A 48 11.43 -36.01 -41.21
C SER A 48 10.26 -36.62 -40.43
N LEU A 49 9.73 -37.77 -40.89
CA LEU A 49 8.68 -38.51 -40.17
C LEU A 49 9.16 -39.04 -38.82
N VAL A 50 10.41 -39.53 -38.74
CA VAL A 50 11.02 -39.98 -37.48
C VAL A 50 11.16 -38.81 -36.50
N ILE A 51 11.67 -37.67 -36.95
CA ILE A 51 11.81 -36.46 -36.12
C ILE A 51 10.45 -35.99 -35.63
N LEU A 52 9.43 -35.95 -36.50
CA LEU A 52 8.07 -35.58 -36.12
C LEU A 52 7.51 -36.53 -35.05
N ALA A 53 7.69 -37.84 -35.21
CA ALA A 53 7.23 -38.83 -34.25
C ALA A 53 7.92 -38.66 -32.88
N VAL A 54 9.22 -38.35 -32.87
CA VAL A 54 9.97 -38.06 -31.64
C VAL A 54 9.46 -36.79 -30.96
N ILE A 55 9.17 -35.73 -31.71
CA ILE A 55 8.61 -34.48 -31.17
C ILE A 55 7.23 -34.73 -30.57
N VAL A 56 6.36 -35.46 -31.27
CA VAL A 56 5.01 -35.78 -30.78
C VAL A 56 5.08 -36.65 -29.52
N ALA A 57 5.95 -37.67 -29.50
CA ALA A 57 6.14 -38.52 -28.34
C ALA A 57 6.72 -37.74 -27.14
N GLY A 58 7.69 -36.86 -27.38
CA GLY A 58 8.26 -35.97 -26.37
C GLY A 58 7.23 -34.98 -25.82
N GLY A 59 6.42 -34.37 -26.69
CA GLY A 59 5.34 -33.47 -26.31
C GLY A 59 4.24 -34.17 -25.51
N ALA A 60 3.83 -35.37 -25.92
CA ALA A 60 2.87 -36.19 -25.17
C ALA A 60 3.43 -36.60 -23.81
N GLY A 61 4.69 -37.04 -23.74
CA GLY A 61 5.38 -37.37 -22.50
C GLY A 61 5.45 -36.19 -21.54
N ALA A 62 5.82 -35.01 -22.03
CA ALA A 62 5.83 -33.78 -21.25
C ALA A 62 4.42 -33.38 -20.77
N PHE A 63 3.41 -33.50 -21.63
CA PHE A 63 2.02 -33.21 -21.28
C PHE A 63 1.50 -34.13 -20.17
N PHE A 64 1.74 -35.44 -20.27
CA PHE A 64 1.36 -36.41 -19.23
C PHE A 64 2.13 -36.20 -17.93
N TYR A 65 3.41 -35.82 -18.01
CA TYR A 65 4.23 -35.49 -16.85
C TYR A 65 3.70 -34.23 -16.14
N LEU A 66 3.42 -33.15 -16.89
CA LEU A 66 2.94 -31.89 -16.33
C LEU A 66 1.51 -31.98 -15.79
N LYS A 67 0.67 -32.84 -16.37
CA LYS A 67 -0.69 -33.08 -15.86
C LYS A 67 -0.77 -34.08 -14.71
N ARG A 68 0.35 -34.69 -14.30
CA ARG A 68 0.35 -35.62 -13.18
C ARG A 68 0.20 -34.83 -11.88
N THR A 69 -1.02 -34.80 -11.33
CA THR A 69 -1.22 -34.32 -9.95
C THR A 69 -0.41 -35.22 -9.00
N PRO A 70 0.52 -34.67 -8.21
CA PRO A 70 1.23 -35.44 -7.21
C PRO A 70 0.22 -36.00 -6.21
N ALA A 71 0.36 -37.28 -5.85
CA ALA A 71 -0.46 -37.88 -4.81
C ALA A 71 -0.23 -37.10 -3.51
N VAL A 72 -1.31 -36.58 -2.92
CA VAL A 72 -1.24 -35.90 -1.63
C VAL A 72 -0.82 -36.94 -0.59
N ALA A 73 0.35 -36.74 0.02
CA ALA A 73 0.81 -37.60 1.10
C ALA A 73 -0.22 -37.56 2.24
N PRO A 74 -0.59 -38.70 2.85
CA PRO A 74 -1.55 -38.72 3.95
C PRO A 74 -1.02 -37.85 5.09
N GLN A 75 -1.78 -36.83 5.48
CA GLN A 75 -1.40 -35.95 6.57
C GLN A 75 -1.57 -36.69 7.90
N GLN A 76 -0.46 -36.84 8.63
CA GLN A 76 -0.49 -37.39 9.98
C GLN A 76 -1.02 -36.32 10.93
N LEU A 77 -2.25 -36.50 11.41
CA LEU A 77 -2.83 -35.61 12.41
C LEU A 77 -2.07 -35.82 13.72
N THR A 78 -1.22 -34.87 14.07
CA THR A 78 -0.60 -34.84 15.41
C THR A 78 -1.64 -34.25 16.35
N GLU A 79 -2.10 -35.05 17.31
CA GLU A 79 -2.98 -34.58 18.37
C GLU A 79 -2.21 -33.60 19.25
N VAL A 80 -2.58 -32.32 19.17
CA VAL A 80 -1.97 -31.26 19.99
C VAL A 80 -2.48 -31.43 21.42
N THR A 81 -1.66 -32.04 22.27
CA THR A 81 -1.95 -32.06 23.71
C THR A 81 -1.71 -30.65 24.26
N ALA A 82 -2.77 -30.00 24.76
CA ALA A 82 -2.64 -28.71 25.40
C ALA A 82 -1.72 -28.80 26.63
N PRO A 83 -0.86 -27.80 26.89
CA PRO A 83 -0.11 -27.74 28.13
C PRO A 83 -1.07 -27.77 29.32
N LYS A 84 -0.83 -28.67 30.27
CA LYS A 84 -1.55 -28.66 31.55
C LYS A 84 -1.22 -27.33 32.24
N ALA A 85 -2.21 -26.47 32.40
CA ALA A 85 -2.04 -25.21 33.10
C ALA A 85 -1.39 -25.48 34.48
N PRO A 86 -0.36 -24.72 34.88
CA PRO A 86 0.15 -24.79 36.24
C PRO A 86 -1.01 -24.52 37.21
N PRO A 87 -1.04 -25.17 38.39
CA PRO A 87 -2.03 -24.84 39.40
C PRO A 87 -1.95 -23.33 39.64
N SER A 88 -3.07 -22.63 39.45
CA SER A 88 -3.17 -21.21 39.74
C SER A 88 -2.74 -21.01 41.18
N ALA A 89 -1.54 -20.46 41.39
CA ALA A 89 -1.22 -19.87 42.67
C ALA A 89 -2.30 -18.81 42.88
N VAL A 90 -3.14 -19.01 43.88
CA VAL A 90 -4.06 -17.98 44.35
C VAL A 90 -3.16 -16.93 45.00
N ASN A 91 -2.58 -16.07 44.16
CA ASN A 91 -2.00 -14.84 44.62
C ASN A 91 -3.19 -14.04 45.14
N ASP A 92 -3.22 -13.79 46.45
CA ASP A 92 -4.16 -12.84 47.04
C ASP A 92 -3.89 -11.48 46.40
N ILE A 93 -4.61 -11.16 45.34
CA ILE A 93 -4.53 -9.86 44.67
C ILE A 93 -5.00 -8.83 45.71
N PRO A 94 -4.16 -7.86 46.11
CA PRO A 94 -4.57 -6.84 47.05
C PRO A 94 -5.83 -6.15 46.55
N ALA A 95 -6.85 -6.03 47.41
CA ALA A 95 -8.07 -5.33 47.08
C ALA A 95 -7.82 -3.82 47.04
N VAL A 96 -7.34 -3.30 45.90
CA VAL A 96 -7.20 -1.87 45.66
C VAL A 96 -8.58 -1.27 45.39
N ARG A 97 -8.92 -0.18 46.09
CA ARG A 97 -10.14 0.60 45.86
C ARG A 97 -9.78 1.93 45.21
N PHE A 98 -10.47 2.27 44.14
CA PHE A 98 -10.40 3.58 43.51
C PHE A 98 -11.60 4.41 43.95
N THR A 99 -11.39 5.70 44.20
CA THR A 99 -12.44 6.67 44.48
C THR A 99 -12.38 7.73 43.40
N ASP A 100 -13.51 8.01 42.75
CA ASP A 100 -13.61 9.13 41.84
C ASP A 100 -13.62 10.43 42.66
N ILE A 101 -12.60 11.25 42.44
CA ILE A 101 -12.46 12.57 43.07
C ILE A 101 -12.58 13.72 42.06
N THR A 102 -12.91 13.45 40.79
CA THR A 102 -12.88 14.44 39.70
C THR A 102 -13.66 15.72 40.02
N ALA A 103 -14.90 15.55 40.50
CA ALA A 103 -15.73 16.69 40.92
C ALA A 103 -15.21 17.35 42.20
N ALA A 104 -14.69 16.57 43.14
CA ALA A 104 -14.18 17.08 44.42
C ALA A 104 -12.86 17.87 44.25
N SER A 105 -12.04 17.49 43.27
CA SER A 105 -10.80 18.14 42.88
C SER A 105 -11.01 19.35 41.97
N GLY A 106 -12.21 19.61 41.48
CA GLY A 106 -12.51 20.78 40.65
C GLY A 106 -12.18 20.63 39.16
N ILE A 107 -11.85 19.42 38.71
CA ILE A 107 -11.55 19.17 37.29
C ILE A 107 -12.87 19.07 36.51
N THR A 108 -13.06 19.96 35.54
CA THR A 108 -14.25 19.99 34.66
C THR A 108 -13.92 19.67 33.20
N PHE A 109 -12.69 19.23 32.93
CA PHE A 109 -12.21 18.95 31.58
C PHE A 109 -12.99 17.80 30.92
N VAL A 110 -13.33 17.98 29.66
CA VAL A 110 -13.90 16.95 28.79
C VAL A 110 -13.09 16.89 27.51
N HIS A 111 -12.59 15.70 27.20
CA HIS A 111 -11.88 15.47 25.94
C HIS A 111 -12.87 15.46 24.77
N ASN A 112 -12.59 16.28 23.75
CA ASN A 112 -13.24 16.20 22.44
C ASN A 112 -12.24 15.55 21.48
N ASN A 113 -12.62 14.44 20.85
CA ASN A 113 -11.85 13.73 19.83
C ASN A 113 -12.31 14.05 18.40
N GLY A 114 -13.22 15.01 18.21
CA GLY A 114 -13.73 15.44 16.91
C GLY A 114 -14.61 14.42 16.17
N ALA A 115 -15.05 13.35 16.84
CA ALA A 115 -15.79 12.27 16.19
C ALA A 115 -17.18 12.71 15.72
N TYR A 116 -17.46 12.53 14.42
CA TYR A 116 -18.77 12.81 13.83
C TYR A 116 -19.39 11.64 13.05
N GLY A 117 -18.75 10.48 13.05
CA GLY A 117 -19.30 9.22 12.52
C GLY A 117 -18.53 8.62 11.35
N ASP A 118 -17.62 9.37 10.73
CA ASP A 118 -16.78 8.90 9.63
C ASP A 118 -15.63 7.99 10.08
N LYS A 119 -15.40 7.87 11.40
CA LYS A 119 -14.41 6.97 12.02
C LYS A 119 -13.00 7.22 11.49
N LEU A 120 -12.64 8.50 11.40
CA LEU A 120 -11.31 8.91 10.97
C LEU A 120 -10.29 8.40 12.00
N LEU A 121 -9.10 8.00 11.54
CA LEU A 121 -8.06 7.45 12.43
C LEU A 121 -7.80 8.32 13.68
N PRO A 122 -7.71 9.65 13.59
CA PRO A 122 -7.48 10.50 14.77
C PRO A 122 -8.63 10.51 15.79
N GLU A 123 -9.86 10.15 15.41
CA GLU A 123 -11.03 10.07 16.31
C GLU A 123 -10.93 8.87 17.27
N SER A 124 -10.18 7.83 16.88
CA SER A 124 -9.96 6.63 17.69
C SER A 124 -8.85 6.80 18.74
N MET A 125 -8.10 7.89 18.64
CA MET A 125 -6.99 8.22 19.52
C MET A 125 -7.48 9.11 20.65
N GLY A 126 -6.94 8.93 21.85
CA GLY A 126 -7.27 9.77 23.01
C GLY A 126 -6.50 11.09 23.04
N GLY A 127 -6.80 11.90 24.04
CA GLY A 127 -6.00 13.05 24.43
C GLY A 127 -4.79 12.66 25.28
N GLY A 128 -4.10 13.67 25.78
CA GLY A 128 -2.95 13.51 26.67
C GLY A 128 -3.10 14.35 27.93
N VAL A 129 -2.42 13.94 28.99
CA VAL A 129 -2.29 14.73 30.22
C VAL A 129 -0.83 14.70 30.68
N ALA A 130 -0.34 15.81 31.18
CA ALA A 130 0.97 15.91 31.81
C ALA A 130 0.86 16.55 33.19
N PHE A 131 1.68 16.03 34.12
CA PHE A 131 1.99 16.71 35.37
C PHE A 131 3.21 17.60 35.16
N LEU A 132 3.11 18.86 35.55
CA LEU A 132 4.18 19.85 35.47
C LEU A 132 3.97 20.89 36.56
N ASP A 133 5.03 21.57 37.00
CA ASP A 133 4.94 22.71 37.90
C ASP A 133 5.03 23.99 37.04
N TYR A 134 3.89 24.58 36.64
CA TYR A 134 3.90 25.65 35.63
C TYR A 134 4.22 27.03 36.23
N ASP A 135 3.99 27.23 37.52
CA ASP A 135 4.23 28.50 38.23
C ASP A 135 5.35 28.45 39.28
N ALA A 136 6.04 27.31 39.39
CA ALA A 136 7.19 27.07 40.26
C ALA A 136 6.87 27.16 41.76
N ASP A 137 5.66 26.75 42.16
CA ASP A 137 5.24 26.71 43.55
C ASP A 137 5.51 25.36 44.24
N GLY A 138 5.93 24.35 43.47
CA GLY A 138 6.27 23.00 43.95
C GLY A 138 5.10 22.02 43.98
N ASP A 139 3.90 22.46 43.58
CA ASP A 139 2.71 21.63 43.49
C ASP A 139 2.44 21.20 42.03
N PRO A 140 2.42 19.90 41.69
CA PRO A 140 2.22 19.49 40.31
C PRO A 140 0.83 19.85 39.79
N ASP A 141 0.82 20.64 38.72
CA ASP A 141 -0.33 21.07 37.94
C ASP A 141 -0.67 20.08 36.83
N LEU A 142 -1.79 20.31 36.15
CA LEU A 142 -2.26 19.46 35.05
C LEU A 142 -2.41 20.24 33.75
N PHE A 143 -1.70 19.80 32.72
CA PHE A 143 -1.96 20.18 31.34
C PHE A 143 -2.70 19.07 30.61
N PHE A 144 -3.81 19.41 29.94
CA PHE A 144 -4.57 18.50 29.09
C PHE A 144 -4.43 18.87 27.61
N ALA A 145 -3.88 17.93 26.83
CA ALA A 145 -3.94 17.96 25.38
C ALA A 145 -5.34 17.52 24.93
N ASN A 146 -6.05 18.44 24.29
CA ASN A 146 -7.38 18.21 23.74
C ASN A 146 -7.35 18.22 22.22
N SER A 147 -8.37 17.64 21.59
CA SER A 147 -8.60 17.84 20.16
C SER A 147 -9.77 18.81 19.95
N CYS A 148 -10.10 19.05 18.68
CA CYS A 148 -11.17 19.95 18.28
C CYS A 148 -12.02 19.30 17.20
N ASP A 149 -13.15 19.91 16.90
CA ASP A 149 -13.96 19.52 15.76
C ASP A 149 -13.20 19.74 14.45
N TRP A 150 -13.54 18.98 13.43
CA TRP A 150 -12.92 19.13 12.12
C TRP A 150 -13.37 20.45 11.48
N PRO A 151 -12.49 21.15 10.72
CA PRO A 151 -12.85 22.40 10.04
C PRO A 151 -14.04 22.28 9.07
N TRP A 152 -14.37 21.07 8.63
CA TRP A 152 -15.50 20.77 7.76
C TRP A 152 -16.72 20.19 8.50
N HIS A 153 -16.64 20.01 9.82
CA HIS A 153 -17.72 19.46 10.65
C HIS A 153 -17.77 20.14 12.03
N GLU A 154 -17.86 21.48 12.03
CA GLU A 154 -18.01 22.26 13.26
C GLU A 154 -19.48 22.26 13.73
N PRO A 155 -19.75 22.01 15.03
CA PRO A 155 -21.09 22.05 15.58
C PRO A 155 -21.63 23.48 15.61
N ALA A 156 -22.91 23.65 15.23
CA ALA A 156 -23.56 24.96 15.25
C ALA A 156 -23.72 25.50 16.68
N GLY A 157 -23.11 26.65 16.96
CA GLY A 157 -23.31 27.39 18.22
C GLY A 157 -22.57 26.82 19.44
N GLY A 158 -21.63 25.90 19.25
CA GLY A 158 -20.72 25.44 20.31
C GLY A 158 -19.51 26.36 20.47
N ASN A 159 -18.96 26.45 21.68
CA ASN A 159 -17.62 26.97 21.87
C ASN A 159 -16.62 25.89 21.41
N PRO A 160 -15.57 26.26 20.66
CA PRO A 160 -14.57 25.29 20.24
C PRO A 160 -13.87 24.68 21.46
N SER A 161 -13.63 23.37 21.41
CA SER A 161 -12.78 22.71 22.40
C SER A 161 -11.36 23.28 22.34
N ARG A 162 -10.74 23.36 23.51
CA ARG A 162 -9.42 23.95 23.72
C ARG A 162 -8.54 23.01 24.54
N LEU A 163 -7.24 23.27 24.50
CA LEU A 163 -6.32 22.75 25.52
C LEU A 163 -6.76 23.25 26.91
N ALA A 164 -6.34 22.58 27.98
CA ALA A 164 -6.65 23.05 29.33
C ALA A 164 -5.43 23.00 30.24
N LEU A 165 -5.32 24.01 31.12
CA LEU A 165 -4.32 24.08 32.17
C LEU A 165 -5.04 24.28 33.51
N TYR A 166 -4.67 23.45 34.48
CA TYR A 166 -5.25 23.43 35.81
C TYR A 166 -4.16 23.60 36.86
N ALA A 167 -4.24 24.68 37.63
CA ALA A 167 -3.31 24.96 38.72
C ALA A 167 -3.73 24.20 39.99
N ASN A 168 -2.81 23.46 40.61
CA ASN A 168 -3.02 22.74 41.86
C ASN A 168 -2.74 23.65 43.06
N ASP A 169 -3.59 23.64 44.08
CA ASP A 169 -3.39 24.44 45.30
C ASP A 169 -2.62 23.70 46.41
N GLY A 170 -1.93 22.62 46.07
CA GLY A 170 -1.23 21.72 47.00
C GLY A 170 -2.15 20.81 47.83
N THR A 171 -3.47 21.01 47.79
CA THR A 171 -4.45 20.18 48.49
C THR A 171 -5.13 19.14 47.58
N GLY A 172 -4.74 19.10 46.31
CA GLY A 172 -5.38 18.29 45.27
C GLY A 172 -6.67 18.92 44.75
N ARG A 173 -6.86 20.23 44.95
CA ARG A 173 -7.88 21.02 44.25
C ARG A 173 -7.23 21.78 43.11
N PHE A 174 -7.94 21.81 42.00
CA PHE A 174 -7.47 22.36 40.75
C PHE A 174 -8.36 23.51 40.30
N SER A 175 -7.75 24.59 39.85
CA SER A 175 -8.43 25.74 39.24
C SER A 175 -8.11 25.80 37.75
N ASP A 176 -9.12 25.96 36.90
CA ASP A 176 -8.91 26.19 35.46
C ASP A 176 -8.25 27.56 35.26
N VAL A 177 -6.96 27.54 34.95
CA VAL A 177 -6.12 28.72 34.64
C VAL A 177 -5.80 28.79 33.14
N THR A 178 -6.58 28.09 32.31
CA THR A 178 -6.46 28.16 30.85
C THR A 178 -6.68 29.59 30.32
N PRO A 179 -7.66 30.38 30.81
CA PRO A 179 -7.84 31.75 30.34
C PRO A 179 -6.59 32.61 30.60
N GLY A 180 -5.99 33.17 29.54
CA GLY A 180 -4.82 34.03 29.65
C GLY A 180 -3.46 33.32 29.70
N SER A 181 -3.40 31.99 29.76
CA SER A 181 -2.14 31.23 29.72
C SER A 181 -1.53 31.09 28.33
N GLY A 182 -2.28 31.44 27.28
CA GLY A 182 -1.94 31.16 25.89
C GLY A 182 -2.34 29.76 25.42
N LEU A 183 -2.91 28.93 26.30
CA LEU A 183 -3.45 27.61 25.98
C LEU A 183 -4.94 27.63 25.66
N ASP A 184 -5.57 28.80 25.66
CA ASP A 184 -6.94 29.02 25.20
C ASP A 184 -7.03 28.97 23.66
N VAL A 185 -6.50 27.89 23.08
CA VAL A 185 -6.38 27.66 21.65
C VAL A 185 -7.08 26.37 21.26
N SER A 186 -7.83 26.44 20.16
CA SER A 186 -8.43 25.26 19.56
C SER A 186 -7.46 24.67 18.55
N VAL A 187 -6.97 23.47 18.85
CA VAL A 187 -6.02 22.74 18.03
C VAL A 187 -6.28 21.24 18.20
N TYR A 188 -6.04 20.47 17.15
CA TYR A 188 -6.15 19.02 17.20
C TYR A 188 -4.88 18.42 17.83
N ALA A 189 -4.79 18.40 19.16
CA ALA A 189 -3.69 17.80 19.90
C ALA A 189 -4.08 16.42 20.47
N GLN A 190 -3.09 15.54 20.60
CA GLN A 190 -3.29 14.14 21.05
C GLN A 190 -2.40 13.75 22.23
N GLY A 191 -1.32 14.49 22.46
CA GLY A 191 -0.34 14.15 23.47
C GLY A 191 0.51 15.34 23.87
N CYS A 192 1.29 15.15 24.91
CA CYS A 192 2.21 16.13 25.45
C CYS A 192 3.43 15.42 26.05
N ALA A 193 4.55 16.12 26.07
CA ALA A 193 5.76 15.72 26.77
C ALA A 193 6.26 16.93 27.56
N VAL A 194 6.73 16.67 28.78
CA VAL A 194 7.26 17.67 29.71
C VAL A 194 8.61 17.20 30.22
N GLY A 195 9.48 18.13 30.59
CA GLY A 195 10.81 17.85 31.12
C GLY A 195 11.37 19.07 31.85
N ASP A 196 12.39 18.82 32.68
CA ASP A 196 13.12 19.80 33.50
C ASP A 196 14.57 20.01 33.04
#